data_AF-A0A942NES6-F1
#
_entry.id   AF-A0A942NES6-F1
#
_cell.length_a   1.000
_cell.length_b   1.000
_cell.length_c   1.000
_cell.angle_alpha   90.00
_cell.angle_beta   90.00
_cell.angle_gamma   90.00
#
_symmetry.space_group_name_H-M   'P 1'
#
loop_
_entity.id
_entity.type
_entity.pdbx_description
1 polymer ?
#
loop_
_entity_poly.entity_id
_entity_poly.type
_entity_poly.pdbx_seq_one_letter_code
_entity_poly.pdbx_strand_id
1 'polypeptide(L)'
;MWIQKEIRLKPRSRGFHLVTDEIVAQLPELRQINIGLLHVFIKHTSAALTLNENADPTVRMDFESFFNRAVPEDQPYYRHKDEGSD
;
A
#
# COMPACT_ATOMS: atom_id res chain seq x y z
N MET A 1 10.40 -20.86 13.38
CA MET A 1 11.42 -19.94 12.86
C MET A 1 10.74 -18.59 12.65
N TRP A 2 11.32 -17.49 13.13
CA TRP A 2 10.81 -16.13 12.91
C TRP A 2 11.80 -15.38 12.02
N ILE A 3 11.30 -14.83 10.91
CA ILE A 3 12.08 -14.01 9.99
C ILE A 3 11.50 -12.61 10.04
N GLN A 4 12.36 -11.62 10.24
CA GLN A 4 11.99 -10.21 10.17
C GLN A 4 12.92 -9.51 9.18
N LYS A 5 12.33 -8.76 8.25
CA LYS A 5 13.07 -8.06 7.22
C LYS A 5 12.43 -6.70 6.95
N GLU A 6 13.27 -5.69 6.76
CA GLU A 6 12.82 -4.42 6.22
C GLU A 6 12.88 -4.49 4.70
N ILE A 7 11.76 -4.16 4.06
CA ILE A 7 11.63 -4.08 2.60
C ILE A 7 11.46 -2.62 2.20
N ARG A 8 11.99 -2.24 1.05
CA ARG A 8 11.83 -0.90 0.50
C ARG A 8 11.08 -0.98 -0.81
N LEU A 9 9.98 -0.24 -0.90
CA LEU A 9 9.23 -0.10 -2.14
C LEU A 9 9.71 1.13 -2.91
N LYS A 10 9.70 1.06 -4.23
CA LYS A 10 9.93 2.22 -5.08
C LYS A 10 8.89 3.31 -4.80
N PRO A 11 9.31 4.60 -4.81
CA PRO A 11 8.39 5.71 -4.65
C PRO A 11 7.38 5.70 -5.80
N ARG A 12 6.16 6.06 -5.49
CA ARG A 12 5.03 6.12 -6.42
C ARG A 12 4.29 7.43 -6.19
N SER A 13 3.66 7.95 -7.24
CA SER A 13 2.68 9.02 -7.09
C SER A 13 1.49 8.52 -6.27
N ARG A 14 0.67 9.44 -5.78
CA ARG A 14 -0.63 9.12 -5.18
C ARG A 14 -1.44 8.19 -6.10
N GLY A 15 -2.19 7.28 -5.50
CA GLY A 15 -3.05 6.32 -6.20
C GLY A 15 -2.86 4.89 -5.68
N PHE A 16 -3.46 3.93 -6.39
CA PHE A 16 -3.44 2.52 -6.05
C PHE A 16 -2.44 1.76 -6.92
N HIS A 17 -1.54 1.02 -6.28
CA HIS A 17 -0.42 0.37 -6.96
C HIS A 17 -0.28 -1.09 -6.56
N LEU A 18 0.06 -1.92 -7.53
CA LEU A 18 0.44 -3.30 -7.25
C LEU A 18 1.87 -3.33 -6.72
N VAL A 19 2.04 -4.01 -5.60
CA VAL A 19 3.32 -4.14 -4.89
C VAL A 19 3.71 -5.60 -4.61
N THR A 20 2.85 -6.57 -4.96
CA THR A 20 3.06 -7.99 -4.68
C THR A 20 4.41 -8.50 -5.18
N ASP A 21 4.73 -8.27 -6.46
CA ASP A 21 5.97 -8.76 -7.05
C ASP A 21 7.21 -8.15 -6.40
N GLU A 22 7.13 -6.86 -6.04
CA GLU A 22 8.21 -6.13 -5.38
C GLU A 22 8.45 -6.61 -3.94
N ILE A 23 7.37 -6.95 -3.22
CA ILE A 23 7.44 -7.55 -1.88
C ILE A 23 8.03 -8.96 -1.97
N VAL A 24 7.51 -9.81 -2.86
CA VAL A 24 7.94 -11.21 -3.01
C VAL A 24 9.40 -11.30 -3.46
N ALA A 25 9.83 -10.43 -4.37
CA ALA A 25 11.23 -10.36 -4.81
C ALA A 25 12.20 -10.07 -3.64
N GLN A 26 11.77 -9.34 -2.62
CA GLN A 26 12.56 -9.02 -1.44
C GLN A 26 12.46 -10.06 -0.32
N LEU A 27 11.57 -11.05 -0.44
CA LEU A 27 11.35 -12.12 0.54
C LEU A 27 11.56 -13.52 -0.08
N PRO A 28 12.78 -13.85 -0.61
CA PRO A 28 13.06 -15.16 -1.21
C PRO A 28 12.85 -16.34 -0.25
N GLU A 29 12.95 -16.09 1.06
CA GLU A 29 12.78 -17.07 2.13
C GLU A 29 11.36 -17.67 2.16
N LEU A 30 10.35 -16.96 1.61
CA LEU A 30 8.97 -17.45 1.49
C LEU A 30 8.89 -18.77 0.69
N ARG A 31 9.82 -19.00 -0.25
CA ARG A 31 9.86 -20.22 -1.07
C ARG A 31 10.15 -21.49 -0.26
N GLN A 32 10.69 -21.35 0.95
CA GLN A 32 11.03 -22.46 1.84
C GLN A 32 9.95 -22.72 2.91
N ILE A 33 8.89 -21.90 2.94
CA ILE A 33 7.84 -21.94 3.95
C ILE A 33 6.57 -22.49 3.29
N ASN A 34 6.18 -23.72 3.63
CA ASN A 34 4.94 -24.31 3.11
C ASN A 34 3.69 -23.77 3.83
N ILE A 35 3.80 -23.53 5.14
CA ILE A 35 2.71 -23.04 6.00
C ILE A 35 3.31 -22.06 6.99
N GLY A 36 2.72 -20.88 7.11
CA GLY A 36 3.17 -19.83 8.03
C GLY A 36 2.25 -18.62 8.01
N LEU A 37 2.66 -17.59 8.75
CA LEU A 37 1.97 -16.31 8.82
C LEU A 37 2.94 -15.21 8.39
N LEU A 38 2.52 -14.38 7.45
CA LEU A 38 3.27 -13.20 7.00
C LEU A 38 2.54 -11.94 7.48
N HIS A 39 3.20 -11.16 8.33
CA HIS A 39 2.77 -9.82 8.66
C HIS A 39 3.54 -8.80 7.82
N VAL A 40 2.82 -8.04 7.00
CA VAL A 40 3.39 -6.91 6.26
C VAL A 40 2.92 -5.62 6.92
N PHE A 41 3.86 -4.91 7.53
CA PHE A 41 3.59 -3.65 8.23
C PHE A 41 4.23 -2.48 7.48
N ILE A 42 3.43 -1.45 7.19
CA ILE A 42 3.92 -0.23 6.56
C ILE A 42 4.31 0.79 7.64
N LYS A 43 5.53 1.33 7.54
CA LYS A 43 6.07 2.32 8.49
C LYS A 43 5.80 3.76 8.04
N HIS A 44 4.64 4.01 7.43
CA HIS A 44 4.22 5.31 6.92
C HIS A 44 2.81 5.64 7.42
N THR A 45 2.54 6.92 7.69
CA THR A 45 1.24 7.45 8.15
C THR A 45 0.33 7.86 6.98
N SER A 46 0.92 8.26 5.86
CA SER A 46 0.24 8.73 4.65
C SER A 46 0.06 7.65 3.57
N ALA A 47 0.30 6.37 3.90
CA ALA A 47 0.12 5.26 2.99
C ALA A 47 -0.42 4.02 3.73
N ALA A 48 -1.17 3.19 3.01
CA ALA A 48 -1.75 1.96 3.54
C ALA A 48 -1.49 0.78 2.60
N LEU A 49 -1.51 -0.43 3.17
CA LEU A 49 -1.51 -1.68 2.42
C LEU A 49 -2.91 -2.28 2.47
N THR A 50 -3.41 -2.75 1.33
CA THR A 50 -4.69 -3.43 1.23
C THR A 50 -4.53 -4.71 0.41
N LEU A 51 -5.40 -5.68 0.67
CA LEU A 51 -5.55 -6.87 -0.16
C LEU A 51 -6.88 -6.73 -0.92
N ASN A 52 -6.82 -6.86 -2.23
CA ASN A 52 -7.98 -6.69 -3.10
C ASN A 52 -7.86 -7.55 -4.37
N GLU A 53 -8.91 -7.54 -5.18
CA GLU A 53 -8.92 -8.13 -6.51
C GLU A 53 -7.92 -7.44 -7.44
N ASN A 54 -7.26 -8.24 -8.28
CA ASN A 54 -6.37 -7.77 -9.34
C ASN A 54 -6.62 -8.51 -10.67
N ALA A 55 -7.83 -9.05 -10.87
CA ALA A 55 -8.20 -9.65 -12.15
C ALA A 55 -8.57 -8.59 -13.20
N ASP A 56 -9.21 -7.50 -12.74
CA ASP A 56 -9.59 -6.36 -13.58
C ASP A 56 -8.79 -5.10 -13.17
N PRO A 57 -8.05 -4.46 -14.09
CA PRO A 57 -7.34 -3.21 -13.80
C PRO A 57 -8.26 -2.04 -13.40
N THR A 58 -9.55 -2.09 -13.74
CA THR A 58 -10.54 -1.04 -13.41
C THR A 58 -10.80 -0.92 -11.91
N VAL A 59 -10.63 -2.00 -11.14
CA VAL A 59 -10.78 -1.99 -9.67
C VAL A 59 -9.93 -0.91 -9.01
N ARG A 60 -8.70 -0.69 -9.51
CA ARG A 60 -7.82 0.35 -8.98
C ARG A 60 -8.31 1.76 -9.30
N MET A 61 -8.89 1.95 -10.49
CA MET A 61 -9.46 3.24 -10.91
C MET A 61 -10.73 3.56 -10.11
N ASP A 62 -11.56 2.56 -9.84
CA ASP A 62 -12.76 2.72 -9.02
C ASP A 62 -12.42 3.03 -7.56
N PHE A 63 -11.39 2.38 -7.01
CA PHE A 63 -10.87 2.70 -5.69
C PHE A 63 -10.36 4.14 -5.61
N GLU A 64 -9.54 4.56 -6.58
CA GLU A 64 -9.06 5.93 -6.65
C GLU A 64 -10.22 6.94 -6.75
N SER A 65 -11.18 6.68 -7.62
CA SER A 65 -12.37 7.51 -7.80
C SER A 65 -13.23 7.59 -6.53
N PHE A 66 -13.41 6.47 -5.82
CA PHE A 66 -14.15 6.44 -4.57
C PHE A 66 -13.47 7.28 -3.49
N PHE A 67 -12.16 7.11 -3.30
CA PHE A 67 -11.41 7.87 -2.28
C PHE A 67 -11.40 9.37 -2.59
N ASN A 68 -11.18 9.75 -3.85
CA ASN A 68 -11.24 11.15 -4.29
C ASN A 68 -12.60 11.81 -4.01
N ARG A 69 -13.69 11.03 -3.98
CA ARG A 69 -15.03 11.52 -3.64
C ARG A 69 -15.30 11.50 -2.13
N ALA A 70 -14.90 10.44 -1.45
CA ALA A 70 -15.23 10.20 -0.04
C ALA A 70 -14.37 11.06 0.90
N VAL A 71 -13.09 11.25 0.57
CA VAL A 71 -12.11 12.02 1.32
C VAL A 71 -11.30 12.84 0.33
N PRO A 72 -11.87 13.94 -0.22
CA PRO A 72 -11.17 14.76 -1.19
C PRO A 72 -9.97 15.44 -0.56
N GLU A 73 -8.90 15.64 -1.34
CA GLU A 73 -7.74 16.43 -0.93
C GLU A 73 -8.09 17.92 -0.81
N ASP A 74 -7.24 18.66 -0.10
CA ASP A 74 -7.18 20.11 0.00
C ASP A 74 -8.46 20.80 0.49
N GLN A 75 -9.28 20.09 1.25
CA GLN A 75 -10.50 20.69 1.79
C GLN A 75 -10.17 21.79 2.81
N PRO A 76 -10.87 22.94 2.78
CA PRO A 76 -10.53 24.11 3.60
C PRO A 76 -10.70 23.86 5.09
N TYR A 77 -11.45 22.83 5.49
CA TYR A 77 -11.66 22.47 6.88
C TYR A 77 -10.54 21.58 7.45
N TYR A 78 -9.66 21.00 6.61
CA TYR A 78 -8.51 20.26 7.14
C TYR A 78 -7.50 21.22 7.76
N ARG A 79 -7.02 20.84 8.94
CA ARG A 79 -6.07 21.62 9.74
C ARG A 79 -4.67 21.00 9.73
N HIS A 80 -4.53 19.77 9.26
CA HIS A 80 -3.31 18.97 9.40
C HIS A 80 -2.43 19.09 8.15
N LYS A 81 -1.86 20.27 7.94
CA LYS A 81 -1.09 20.60 6.71
C LYS A 81 0.43 20.50 6.87
N ASP A 82 0.89 19.91 7.98
CA ASP A 82 2.31 19.87 8.32
C ASP A 82 3.12 18.93 7.42
N GLU A 83 2.46 17.95 6.76
CA GLU A 83 3.08 17.00 5.84
C GLU A 83 2.95 17.38 4.34
N GLY A 84 2.32 18.53 4.03
CA GLY A 84 2.08 18.99 2.65
C GLY A 84 0.63 19.45 2.43
N SER A 85 0.22 19.54 1.17
CA SER A 85 -1.21 19.58 0.82
C SER A 85 -1.86 18.30 1.34
N ASP A 86 -2.95 18.46 2.11
CA ASP A 86 -3.82 17.34 2.48
C ASP A 86 -4.53 16.79 1.25
#